data_AF-A0A1F2T6D0-F1
#
_entry.id   AF-A0A1F2T6D0-F1
#
_cell.length_a   1.000
_cell.length_b   1.000
_cell.length_c   1.000
_cell.angle_alpha   90.00
_cell.angle_beta   90.00
_cell.angle_gamma   90.00
#
_symmetry.space_group_name_H-M   'P 1'
#
loop_
_entity.id
_entity.type
_entity.pdbx_description
1 polymer ?
#
loop_
_entity_poly.entity_id
_entity_poly.type
_entity_poly.pdbx_seq_one_letter_code
_entity_poly.pdbx_strand_id
1 'polypeptide(L)'
;MAVETPPAQSDQDLASIAEARTLARAARQAQARLAELSQDQIDAIVAAMAEAVAPHAEALARLAVEETGYGVVADKVQKNLFAARRVFEFIRPMRTVGVVNRIEEKKIVEIAEPFGVVAAVVPSTNPTSTAIYKVLIALKARCAIVISPHPAAVRCITRTVEIMAEAATGAGAPEGSIGWMRTVTLEGTQELMKHRDVAVILATGGMGLVRAAYSAGKPAYGVGPGNAPAFIERTADVAKAVRDIITGKTFDNGVLCSSENSVVVDEPIAEEVRREFGAQGAYFLNADEIDALGKLFVTPQRLPNPALVGKSASYIAEKAGLAAPPGTRVLVAPLSGVGRDYPLSIEKLAPILSWYVVKDWREGCERCIQILRYGGMGHTMSIHSRNDAVILEFGLKKPAFRICVNTPATHGSIGLTTGLDPAMTLGCGGWGGNITSDNISPRHLLNIKRLAYEVRPAPAVGRVFSDPPESRVPMDPAYAGPGKLPRRPARPAPEGIPAEALAVRIDQFLASRGFAQAPTPDPAAPSPAAESGGTADFVCEEDVRSALAAGRKLRIDERTIVTPAARDLGEANRVFVQAGWPR
;
A
#
# COMPACT_ATOMS: atom_id res chain seq x y z
N MET A 1 -15.52 32.03 10.92
CA MET A 1 -15.09 30.84 10.17
C MET A 1 -15.69 30.95 8.78
N ALA A 2 -14.89 31.32 7.78
CA ALA A 2 -15.35 31.32 6.40
C ALA A 2 -15.40 29.85 5.93
N VAL A 3 -16.59 29.39 5.58
CA VAL A 3 -16.77 28.11 4.88
C VAL A 3 -16.23 28.35 3.48
N GLU A 4 -15.05 27.82 3.18
CA GLU A 4 -14.54 27.78 1.79
C GLU A 4 -15.54 26.98 0.96
N THR A 5 -16.19 27.65 0.01
CA THR A 5 -16.98 27.02 -1.03
C THR A 5 -16.07 26.06 -1.80
N PRO A 6 -16.43 24.78 -1.98
CA PRO A 6 -15.61 23.86 -2.75
C PRO A 6 -15.42 24.41 -4.18
N PRO A 7 -14.23 24.24 -4.78
CA PRO A 7 -13.97 24.72 -6.13
C PRO A 7 -14.98 24.12 -7.12
N ALA A 8 -15.37 24.90 -8.12
CA ALA A 8 -16.26 24.43 -9.17
C ALA A 8 -15.65 23.24 -9.92
N GLN A 9 -16.46 22.21 -10.12
CA GLN A 9 -16.08 20.99 -10.82
C GLN A 9 -15.83 21.29 -12.31
N SER A 10 -14.67 20.88 -12.82
CA SER A 10 -14.15 21.08 -14.18
C SER A 10 -14.45 19.89 -15.09
N ASP A 11 -14.37 20.08 -16.41
CA ASP A 11 -14.55 18.94 -17.33
C ASP A 11 -13.44 17.87 -17.16
N GLN A 12 -12.26 18.29 -16.71
CA GLN A 12 -11.12 17.40 -16.50
C GLN A 12 -11.32 16.47 -15.30
N ASP A 13 -11.85 16.98 -14.19
CA ASP A 13 -12.12 16.12 -13.03
C ASP A 13 -13.28 15.14 -13.29
N LEU A 14 -14.32 15.54 -14.03
CA LEU A 14 -15.40 14.65 -14.45
C LEU A 14 -14.87 13.54 -15.34
N ALA A 15 -13.99 13.86 -16.29
CA ALA A 15 -13.32 12.87 -17.13
C ALA A 15 -12.43 11.92 -16.31
N SER A 16 -11.67 12.44 -15.35
CA SER A 16 -10.83 11.68 -14.41
C SER A 16 -11.64 10.71 -13.54
N ILE A 17 -12.78 11.16 -13.00
CA ILE A 17 -13.73 10.33 -12.24
C ILE A 17 -14.33 9.23 -13.14
N ALA A 18 -14.76 9.57 -14.35
CA ALA A 18 -15.33 8.62 -15.30
C ALA A 18 -14.32 7.55 -15.74
N GLU A 19 -13.05 7.95 -15.95
CA GLU A 19 -11.95 7.04 -16.24
C GLU A 19 -11.68 6.10 -15.06
N ALA A 20 -11.57 6.62 -13.82
CA ALA A 20 -11.38 5.82 -12.62
C ALA A 20 -12.45 4.72 -12.46
N ARG A 21 -13.73 5.09 -12.64
CA ARG A 21 -14.87 4.16 -12.61
C ARG A 21 -14.77 3.07 -13.69
N THR A 22 -14.39 3.46 -14.90
CA THR A 22 -14.27 2.54 -16.04
C THR A 22 -13.14 1.55 -15.83
N LEU A 23 -11.97 2.03 -15.40
CA LEU A 23 -10.82 1.19 -15.07
C LEU A 23 -11.13 0.21 -13.93
N ALA A 24 -11.79 0.67 -12.86
CA ALA A 24 -12.14 -0.20 -11.75
C ALA A 24 -13.10 -1.34 -12.16
N ARG A 25 -14.09 -1.06 -13.01
CA ARG A 25 -15.00 -2.08 -13.55
C ARG A 25 -14.28 -3.09 -14.45
N ALA A 26 -13.43 -2.60 -15.35
CA ALA A 26 -12.65 -3.46 -16.24
C ALA A 26 -11.70 -4.37 -15.44
N ALA A 27 -11.00 -3.80 -14.45
CA ALA A 27 -10.13 -4.55 -13.55
C ALA A 27 -10.89 -5.61 -12.76
N ARG A 28 -12.14 -5.34 -12.33
CA ARG A 28 -12.96 -6.34 -11.64
C ARG A 28 -13.31 -7.54 -12.52
N GLN A 29 -13.65 -7.30 -13.78
CA GLN A 29 -13.94 -8.37 -14.73
C GLN A 29 -12.68 -9.20 -15.05
N ALA A 30 -11.54 -8.53 -15.23
CA ALA A 30 -10.26 -9.19 -15.44
C ALA A 30 -9.84 -10.03 -14.23
N GLN A 31 -9.99 -9.48 -13.02
CA GLN A 31 -9.61 -10.12 -11.77
C GLN A 31 -10.34 -11.43 -11.54
N ALA A 32 -11.64 -11.50 -11.86
CA ALA A 32 -12.40 -12.74 -11.75
C ALA A 32 -11.80 -13.88 -12.58
N ARG A 33 -11.28 -13.58 -13.78
CA ARG A 33 -10.58 -14.54 -14.64
C ARG A 33 -9.16 -14.83 -14.14
N LEU A 34 -8.47 -13.80 -13.65
CA LEU A 34 -7.12 -13.91 -13.10
C LEU A 34 -7.07 -14.83 -11.86
N ALA A 35 -8.12 -14.79 -11.03
CA ALA A 35 -8.24 -15.60 -9.82
C ALA A 35 -8.25 -17.12 -10.09
N GLU A 36 -8.76 -17.53 -11.26
CA GLU A 36 -8.91 -18.92 -11.71
C GLU A 36 -7.62 -19.50 -12.32
N LEU A 37 -6.61 -18.66 -12.58
CA LEU A 37 -5.34 -19.13 -13.12
C LEU A 37 -4.57 -19.99 -12.11
N SER A 38 -3.88 -21.00 -12.63
CA SER A 38 -2.99 -21.86 -11.84
C SER A 38 -1.73 -21.11 -11.38
N GLN A 39 -1.02 -21.66 -10.39
CA GLN A 39 0.25 -21.11 -9.90
C GLN A 39 1.25 -20.93 -11.05
N ASP A 40 1.39 -21.92 -11.92
CA ASP A 40 2.35 -21.90 -13.02
C ASP A 40 2.01 -20.80 -14.05
N GLN A 41 0.72 -20.59 -14.32
CA GLN A 41 0.27 -19.51 -15.22
C GLN A 41 0.55 -18.12 -14.61
N ILE A 42 0.27 -17.95 -13.31
CA ILE A 42 0.57 -16.70 -12.61
C ILE A 42 2.08 -16.44 -12.57
N ASP A 43 2.87 -17.48 -12.31
CA ASP A 43 4.33 -17.38 -12.26
C ASP A 43 4.91 -17.03 -13.63
N ALA A 44 4.37 -17.61 -14.72
CA ALA A 44 4.73 -17.26 -16.09
C ALA A 44 4.40 -15.81 -16.43
N ILE A 45 3.21 -15.31 -16.06
CA ILE A 45 2.82 -13.91 -16.25
C ILE A 45 3.78 -12.96 -15.51
N VAL A 46 4.08 -13.27 -14.25
CA VAL A 46 4.96 -12.44 -13.42
C VAL A 46 6.40 -12.43 -13.96
N ALA A 47 6.90 -13.59 -14.41
CA ALA A 47 8.21 -13.69 -15.06
C ALA A 47 8.27 -12.87 -16.35
N ALA A 48 7.28 -13.00 -17.23
CA ALA A 48 7.23 -12.26 -18.49
C ALA A 48 7.25 -10.74 -18.27
N MET A 49 6.52 -10.23 -17.28
CA MET A 49 6.56 -8.80 -16.93
C MET A 49 7.95 -8.35 -16.44
N ALA A 50 8.56 -9.12 -15.55
CA ALA A 50 9.88 -8.80 -14.99
C ALA A 50 10.97 -8.80 -16.08
N GLU A 51 10.94 -9.80 -16.96
CA GLU A 51 11.85 -9.94 -18.10
C GLU A 51 11.65 -8.83 -19.14
N ALA A 52 10.40 -8.45 -19.43
CA ALA A 52 10.09 -7.40 -20.39
C ALA A 52 10.54 -6.02 -19.90
N VAL A 53 10.33 -5.67 -18.63
CA VAL A 53 10.61 -4.31 -18.14
C VAL A 53 12.09 -4.07 -17.82
N ALA A 54 12.86 -5.11 -17.46
CA ALA A 54 14.26 -4.96 -17.04
C ALA A 54 15.18 -4.32 -18.11
N PRO A 55 15.10 -4.68 -19.41
CA PRO A 55 15.88 -4.01 -20.46
C PRO A 55 15.56 -2.52 -20.62
N HIS A 56 14.36 -2.08 -20.23
CA HIS A 56 13.93 -0.68 -20.30
C HIS A 56 14.34 0.15 -19.09
N ALA A 57 15.05 -0.42 -18.11
CA ALA A 57 15.40 0.25 -16.86
C ALA A 57 16.08 1.62 -17.05
N GLU A 58 16.99 1.73 -18.02
CA GLU A 58 17.67 2.99 -18.33
C GLU A 58 16.76 4.01 -19.01
N ALA A 59 16.01 3.60 -20.03
CA ALA A 59 15.09 4.48 -20.75
C ALA A 59 14.01 5.04 -19.79
N LEU A 60 13.46 4.20 -18.93
CA LEU A 60 12.48 4.58 -17.91
C LEU A 60 13.09 5.49 -16.82
N ALA A 61 14.35 5.27 -16.46
CA ALA A 61 15.08 6.14 -15.53
C ALA A 61 15.31 7.54 -16.11
N ARG A 62 15.73 7.63 -17.38
CA ARG A 62 15.91 8.91 -18.10
C ARG A 62 14.58 9.66 -18.18
N LEU A 63 13.51 8.98 -18.59
CA LEU A 63 12.19 9.58 -18.68
C LEU A 63 11.69 10.09 -17.31
N ALA A 64 11.93 9.34 -16.23
CA ALA A 64 11.57 9.79 -14.89
C ALA A 64 12.36 11.04 -14.45
N VAL A 65 13.67 11.09 -14.71
CA VAL A 65 14.48 12.29 -14.38
C VAL A 65 14.05 13.50 -15.23
N GLU A 66 13.80 13.30 -16.52
CA GLU A 66 13.30 14.35 -17.43
C GLU A 66 11.96 14.91 -16.94
N GLU A 67 11.01 14.04 -16.64
CA GLU A 67 9.65 14.43 -16.30
C GLU A 67 9.55 15.06 -14.90
N THR A 68 10.18 14.46 -13.90
CA THR A 68 10.04 14.91 -12.50
C THR A 68 11.09 15.95 -12.13
N GLY A 69 12.21 16.02 -12.86
CA GLY A 69 13.39 16.81 -12.50
C GLY A 69 14.11 16.30 -11.24
N TYR A 70 13.86 15.07 -10.78
CA TYR A 70 14.39 14.54 -9.52
C TYR A 70 15.45 13.47 -9.72
N GLY A 71 16.53 13.55 -8.95
CA GLY A 71 17.44 12.46 -8.73
C GLY A 71 18.46 12.26 -9.86
N VAL A 72 18.96 11.02 -9.99
CA VAL A 72 20.09 10.66 -10.84
C VAL A 72 19.71 9.46 -11.70
N VAL A 73 19.96 9.53 -13.01
CA VAL A 73 19.59 8.46 -13.95
C VAL A 73 20.16 7.12 -13.53
N ALA A 74 21.46 7.05 -13.22
CA ALA A 74 22.14 5.81 -12.82
C ALA A 74 21.48 5.16 -11.58
N ASP A 75 21.11 5.95 -10.58
CA ASP A 75 20.48 5.45 -9.37
C ASP A 75 19.04 4.99 -9.64
N LYS A 76 18.30 5.69 -10.51
CA LYS A 76 16.99 5.22 -10.97
C LYS A 76 17.08 3.93 -11.80
N VAL A 77 18.15 3.70 -12.55
CA VAL A 77 18.40 2.40 -13.19
C VAL A 77 18.50 1.31 -12.12
N GLN A 78 19.30 1.54 -11.07
CA GLN A 78 19.43 0.57 -9.98
C GLN A 78 18.09 0.32 -9.28
N LYS A 79 17.27 1.35 -9.04
CA LYS A 79 15.91 1.21 -8.47
C LYS A 79 14.98 0.39 -9.36
N ASN A 80 15.02 0.63 -10.67
CA ASN A 80 14.20 -0.12 -11.63
C ASN A 80 14.64 -1.58 -11.69
N LEU A 81 15.95 -1.85 -11.72
CA LEU A 81 16.49 -3.21 -11.71
C LEU A 81 16.24 -3.93 -10.38
N PHE A 82 16.28 -3.22 -9.25
CA PHE A 82 15.86 -3.75 -7.96
C PHE A 82 14.40 -4.22 -8.01
N ALA A 83 13.50 -3.36 -8.48
CA ALA A 83 12.08 -3.70 -8.61
C ALA A 83 11.83 -4.83 -9.63
N ALA A 84 12.52 -4.82 -10.77
CA ALA A 84 12.32 -5.82 -11.82
C ALA A 84 12.94 -7.19 -11.48
N ARG A 85 14.11 -7.21 -10.85
CA ARG A 85 14.88 -8.45 -10.62
C ARG A 85 14.80 -8.91 -9.17
N ARG A 86 15.17 -8.07 -8.21
CA ARG A 86 15.29 -8.49 -6.81
C ARG A 86 13.93 -8.81 -6.19
N VAL A 87 12.92 -7.99 -6.46
CA VAL A 87 11.53 -8.27 -6.03
C VAL A 87 11.02 -9.54 -6.72
N PHE A 88 11.27 -9.69 -8.03
CA PHE A 88 10.88 -10.90 -8.77
C PHE A 88 11.47 -12.17 -8.15
N GLU A 89 12.79 -12.22 -7.94
CA GLU A 89 13.46 -13.37 -7.33
C GLU A 89 12.90 -13.72 -5.94
N PHE A 90 12.53 -12.70 -5.17
CA PHE A 90 11.92 -12.89 -3.86
C PHE A 90 10.49 -13.45 -3.92
N ILE A 91 9.66 -12.96 -4.85
CA ILE A 91 8.26 -13.37 -4.93
C ILE A 91 8.05 -14.66 -5.74
N ARG A 92 8.97 -14.99 -6.65
CA ARG A 92 8.89 -16.17 -7.52
C ARG A 92 8.56 -17.46 -6.77
N PRO A 93 9.26 -17.85 -5.68
CA PRO A 93 8.97 -19.11 -4.98
C PRO A 93 7.70 -19.08 -4.11
N MET A 94 7.02 -17.94 -3.96
CA MET A 94 5.86 -17.84 -3.09
C MET A 94 4.67 -18.62 -3.65
N ARG A 95 4.01 -19.41 -2.79
CA ARG A 95 2.72 -20.04 -3.11
C ARG A 95 1.60 -19.03 -2.86
N THR A 96 0.84 -18.72 -3.90
CA THR A 96 -0.22 -17.71 -3.88
C THR A 96 -1.54 -18.22 -4.47
N VAL A 97 -1.58 -19.47 -4.92
CA VAL A 97 -2.75 -20.13 -5.53
C VAL A 97 -3.15 -21.38 -4.74
N GLY A 98 -4.44 -21.48 -4.40
CA GLY A 98 -5.00 -22.67 -3.76
C GLY A 98 -4.43 -22.91 -2.36
N VAL A 99 -4.18 -24.19 -2.01
CA VAL A 99 -3.63 -24.57 -0.70
C VAL A 99 -2.17 -24.13 -0.61
N VAL A 100 -1.90 -23.18 0.28
CA VAL A 100 -0.55 -22.61 0.48
C VAL A 100 0.16 -23.21 1.69
N ASN A 101 -0.58 -23.69 2.68
CA ASN A 101 -0.02 -24.28 3.89
C ASN A 101 -0.95 -25.36 4.49
N ARG A 102 -0.36 -26.33 5.19
CA ARG A 102 -1.07 -27.38 5.94
C ARG A 102 -0.38 -27.53 7.28
N ILE A 103 -1.12 -27.29 8.35
CA ILE A 103 -0.64 -27.38 9.73
C ILE A 103 -1.27 -28.63 10.33
N GLU A 104 -0.62 -29.77 10.10
CA GLU A 104 -1.17 -31.10 10.43
C GLU A 104 -1.45 -31.23 11.95
N GLU A 105 -0.57 -30.68 12.80
CA GLU A 105 -0.69 -30.74 14.26
C GLU A 105 -1.93 -29.99 14.77
N LYS A 106 -2.33 -28.94 14.06
CA LYS A 106 -3.53 -28.15 14.37
C LYS A 106 -4.75 -28.58 13.57
N LYS A 107 -4.60 -29.54 12.65
CA LYS A 107 -5.58 -29.89 11.63
C LYS A 107 -6.14 -28.65 10.92
N ILE A 108 -5.26 -27.81 10.37
CA ILE A 108 -5.64 -26.60 9.62
C ILE A 108 -5.08 -26.66 8.19
N VAL A 109 -5.90 -26.35 7.20
CA VAL A 109 -5.47 -26.09 5.82
C VAL A 109 -5.64 -24.61 5.51
N GLU A 110 -4.60 -23.95 5.02
CA GLU A 110 -4.63 -22.55 4.61
C GLU A 110 -4.69 -22.44 3.08
N ILE A 111 -5.66 -21.67 2.59
CA ILE A 111 -5.94 -21.44 1.18
C ILE A 111 -5.80 -19.94 0.89
N ALA A 112 -4.99 -19.59 -0.10
CA ALA A 112 -4.82 -18.21 -0.54
C ALA A 112 -5.99 -17.76 -1.40
N GLU A 113 -6.54 -16.59 -1.06
CA GLU A 113 -7.64 -15.93 -1.76
C GLU A 113 -7.19 -14.50 -2.11
N PRO A 114 -7.21 -14.07 -3.39
CA PRO A 114 -6.86 -12.69 -3.75
C PRO A 114 -7.78 -11.68 -3.07
N PHE A 115 -7.26 -10.48 -2.78
CA PHE A 115 -8.13 -9.39 -2.30
C PHE A 115 -9.16 -8.95 -3.35
N GLY A 116 -8.77 -8.91 -4.62
CA GLY A 116 -9.60 -8.37 -5.71
C GLY A 116 -8.87 -7.29 -6.49
N VAL A 117 -9.52 -6.15 -6.73
CA VAL A 117 -8.91 -5.02 -7.43
C VAL A 117 -8.14 -4.15 -6.43
N VAL A 118 -6.88 -3.84 -6.77
CA VAL A 118 -5.98 -2.97 -6.01
C VAL A 118 -6.00 -1.57 -6.63
N ALA A 119 -6.36 -0.55 -5.85
CA ALA A 119 -6.07 0.84 -6.21
C ALA A 119 -4.66 1.21 -5.73
N ALA A 120 -3.76 1.54 -6.63
CA ALA A 120 -2.35 1.73 -6.31
C ALA A 120 -1.90 3.16 -6.66
N VAL A 121 -1.62 3.96 -5.64
CA VAL A 121 -1.10 5.32 -5.85
C VAL A 121 0.42 5.30 -5.92
N VAL A 122 1.00 5.95 -6.93
CA VAL A 122 2.45 5.91 -7.21
C VAL A 122 3.07 7.31 -7.06
N PRO A 123 4.15 7.48 -6.27
CA PRO A 123 4.73 8.79 -5.99
C PRO A 123 5.66 9.29 -7.11
N SER A 124 5.95 10.59 -7.14
CA SER A 124 6.89 11.22 -8.08
C SER A 124 8.38 10.96 -7.78
N THR A 125 8.74 10.55 -6.55
CA THR A 125 10.14 10.29 -6.17
C THR A 125 10.66 8.95 -6.68
N ASN A 126 9.78 7.93 -6.70
CA ASN A 126 10.09 6.56 -7.10
C ASN A 126 9.11 6.04 -8.18
N PRO A 127 8.84 6.79 -9.26
CA PRO A 127 7.64 6.57 -10.08
C PRO A 127 7.65 5.21 -10.78
N THR A 128 8.69 4.94 -11.56
CA THR A 128 8.81 3.72 -12.36
C THR A 128 9.09 2.49 -11.50
N SER A 129 10.09 2.52 -10.62
CA SER A 129 10.37 1.44 -9.67
C SER A 129 9.19 1.04 -8.77
N THR A 130 8.37 1.98 -8.28
CA THR A 130 7.18 1.65 -7.47
C THR A 130 6.08 1.04 -8.34
N ALA A 131 5.89 1.54 -9.58
CA ALA A 131 4.94 0.94 -10.52
C ALA A 131 5.31 -0.52 -10.83
N ILE A 132 6.58 -0.79 -11.16
CA ILE A 132 7.10 -2.15 -11.40
C ILE A 132 6.81 -3.03 -10.18
N TYR A 133 7.24 -2.59 -9.00
CA TYR A 133 7.07 -3.34 -7.76
C TYR A 133 5.59 -3.66 -7.49
N LYS A 134 4.68 -2.67 -7.55
CA LYS A 134 3.27 -2.86 -7.23
C LYS A 134 2.55 -3.79 -8.20
N VAL A 135 2.85 -3.66 -9.51
CA VAL A 135 2.27 -4.54 -10.53
C VAL A 135 2.74 -5.98 -10.31
N LEU A 136 4.03 -6.22 -10.09
CA LEU A 136 4.56 -7.57 -9.84
C LEU A 136 3.90 -8.23 -8.63
N ILE A 137 3.82 -7.53 -7.49
CA ILE A 137 3.24 -8.13 -6.27
C ILE A 137 1.73 -8.35 -6.36
N ALA A 138 1.00 -7.48 -7.07
CA ALA A 138 -0.45 -7.59 -7.25
C ALA A 138 -0.81 -8.79 -8.12
N LEU A 139 -0.14 -8.94 -9.27
CA LEU A 139 -0.38 -10.04 -10.19
C LEU A 139 0.05 -11.38 -9.59
N LYS A 140 1.18 -11.41 -8.86
CA LYS A 140 1.59 -12.61 -8.11
C LYS A 140 0.54 -13.04 -7.08
N ALA A 141 -0.19 -12.09 -6.49
CA ALA A 141 -1.30 -12.36 -5.58
C ALA A 141 -2.64 -12.61 -6.28
N ARG A 142 -2.70 -12.66 -7.62
CA ARG A 142 -3.93 -12.76 -8.43
C ARG A 142 -4.91 -11.59 -8.26
N CYS A 143 -4.38 -10.42 -7.96
CA CYS A 143 -5.13 -9.18 -7.92
C CYS A 143 -4.98 -8.44 -9.26
N ALA A 144 -6.08 -7.88 -9.79
CA ALA A 144 -5.97 -6.84 -10.80
C ALA A 144 -5.59 -5.52 -10.12
N ILE A 145 -4.95 -4.62 -10.86
CA ILE A 145 -4.42 -3.37 -10.32
C ILE A 145 -4.79 -2.19 -11.21
N VAL A 146 -5.20 -1.09 -10.58
CA VAL A 146 -5.39 0.21 -11.23
C VAL A 146 -4.44 1.22 -10.60
N ILE A 147 -3.54 1.76 -11.41
CA ILE A 147 -2.52 2.73 -10.99
C ILE A 147 -3.10 4.15 -11.06
N SER A 148 -2.94 4.91 -9.98
CA SER A 148 -3.08 6.38 -9.97
C SER A 148 -1.68 6.99 -9.91
N PRO A 149 -1.16 7.58 -11.00
CA PRO A 149 0.14 8.23 -11.02
C PRO A 149 0.11 9.56 -10.25
N HIS A 150 1.25 10.00 -9.71
CA HIS A 150 1.41 11.39 -9.31
C HIS A 150 1.39 12.30 -10.56
N PRO A 151 0.72 13.48 -10.53
CA PRO A 151 0.63 14.38 -11.70
C PRO A 151 1.98 14.78 -12.30
N ALA A 152 3.02 14.88 -11.48
CA ALA A 152 4.38 15.19 -11.92
C ALA A 152 5.17 14.01 -12.54
N ALA A 153 4.55 12.84 -12.73
CA ALA A 153 5.24 11.61 -13.17
C ALA A 153 4.37 10.71 -14.09
N VAL A 154 3.37 11.28 -14.76
CA VAL A 154 2.35 10.52 -15.50
C VAL A 154 2.95 9.75 -16.67
N ARG A 155 3.84 10.36 -17.47
CA ARG A 155 4.43 9.76 -18.68
C ARG A 155 5.31 8.57 -18.32
N CYS A 156 6.22 8.72 -17.36
CA CYS A 156 7.15 7.65 -16.98
C CYS A 156 6.43 6.46 -16.34
N ILE A 157 5.41 6.73 -15.51
CA ILE A 157 4.57 5.68 -14.91
C ILE A 157 3.76 4.98 -16.00
N THR A 158 3.07 5.74 -16.86
CA THR A 158 2.28 5.19 -17.98
C THR A 158 3.14 4.27 -18.83
N ARG A 159 4.31 4.74 -19.28
CA ARG A 159 5.19 3.94 -20.13
C ARG A 159 5.66 2.64 -19.46
N THR A 160 5.92 2.70 -18.16
CA THR A 160 6.29 1.51 -17.37
C THR A 160 5.15 0.50 -17.34
N VAL A 161 3.94 0.96 -17.07
CA VAL A 161 2.76 0.11 -16.92
C VAL A 161 2.32 -0.48 -18.27
N GLU A 162 2.45 0.27 -19.37
CA GLU A 162 2.21 -0.23 -20.74
C GLU A 162 3.07 -1.46 -21.05
N ILE A 163 4.39 -1.37 -20.86
CA ILE A 163 5.34 -2.47 -21.11
C ILE A 163 4.93 -3.72 -20.30
N MET A 164 4.56 -3.52 -19.03
CA MET A 164 4.17 -4.63 -18.17
C MET A 164 2.79 -5.21 -18.53
N ALA A 165 1.83 -4.37 -18.92
CA ALA A 165 0.49 -4.80 -19.32
C ALA A 165 0.51 -5.59 -20.64
N GLU A 166 1.32 -5.15 -21.61
CA GLU A 166 1.55 -5.87 -22.87
C GLU A 166 2.19 -7.24 -22.60
N ALA A 167 3.25 -7.29 -21.79
CA ALA A 167 3.92 -8.54 -21.43
C ALA A 167 3.00 -9.50 -20.67
N ALA A 168 2.23 -8.98 -19.70
CA ALA A 168 1.28 -9.79 -18.94
C ALA A 168 0.21 -10.40 -19.85
N THR A 169 -0.37 -9.59 -20.73
CA THR A 169 -1.42 -10.04 -21.67
C THR A 169 -0.86 -11.07 -22.65
N GLY A 170 0.34 -10.85 -23.20
CA GLY A 170 1.03 -11.81 -24.06
C GLY A 170 1.35 -13.15 -23.37
N ALA A 171 1.53 -13.14 -22.05
CA ALA A 171 1.71 -14.33 -21.22
C ALA A 171 0.40 -14.97 -20.73
N GLY A 172 -0.77 -14.46 -21.16
CA GLY A 172 -2.08 -15.03 -20.85
C GLY A 172 -2.82 -14.37 -19.68
N ALA A 173 -2.37 -13.21 -19.18
CA ALA A 173 -3.17 -12.43 -18.25
C ALA A 173 -4.43 -11.89 -18.96
N PRO A 174 -5.60 -11.90 -18.32
CA PRO A 174 -6.79 -11.30 -18.89
C PRO A 174 -6.61 -9.80 -19.16
N GLU A 175 -7.07 -9.32 -20.32
CA GLU A 175 -7.10 -7.89 -20.62
C GLU A 175 -7.84 -7.13 -19.50
N GLY A 176 -7.28 -5.98 -19.12
CA GLY A 176 -7.75 -5.17 -17.99
C GLY A 176 -7.19 -5.56 -16.62
N SER A 177 -6.34 -6.60 -16.52
CA SER A 177 -5.69 -6.96 -15.24
C SER A 177 -4.78 -5.86 -14.70
N ILE A 178 -4.25 -5.02 -15.58
CA ILE A 178 -3.40 -3.87 -15.26
C ILE A 178 -4.00 -2.65 -15.98
N GLY A 179 -4.48 -1.68 -15.22
CA GLY A 179 -4.98 -0.40 -15.72
C GLY A 179 -4.27 0.77 -15.04
N TRP A 180 -4.38 1.97 -15.62
CA TRP A 180 -3.83 3.19 -15.05
C TRP A 180 -4.63 4.41 -15.48
N MET A 181 -4.72 5.40 -14.60
CA MET A 181 -5.33 6.69 -14.91
C MET A 181 -4.42 7.51 -15.83
N ARG A 182 -5.00 8.10 -16.88
CA ARG A 182 -4.33 9.01 -17.82
C ARG A 182 -4.66 10.45 -17.49
N THR A 183 -5.91 10.72 -17.15
CA THR A 183 -6.36 12.02 -16.67
C THR A 183 -6.29 12.01 -15.14
N VAL A 184 -5.21 12.58 -14.59
CA VAL A 184 -4.95 12.53 -13.15
C VAL A 184 -5.46 13.78 -12.46
N THR A 185 -6.49 13.63 -11.64
CA THR A 185 -6.93 14.65 -10.67
C THR A 185 -7.05 14.04 -9.27
N LEU A 186 -7.15 14.91 -8.25
CA LEU A 186 -7.38 14.47 -6.88
C LEU A 186 -8.73 13.74 -6.77
N GLU A 187 -9.75 14.26 -7.44
CA GLU A 187 -11.13 13.77 -7.44
C GLU A 187 -11.20 12.36 -8.06
N GLY A 188 -10.58 12.14 -9.22
CA GLY A 188 -10.54 10.80 -9.82
C GLY A 188 -9.74 9.80 -9.00
N THR A 189 -8.64 10.24 -8.36
CA THR A 189 -7.89 9.37 -7.44
C THR A 189 -8.72 9.00 -6.21
N GLN A 190 -9.48 9.94 -5.65
CA GLN A 190 -10.41 9.67 -4.55
C GLN A 190 -11.57 8.77 -4.97
N GLU A 191 -12.14 8.99 -6.16
CA GLU A 191 -13.16 8.12 -6.75
C GLU A 191 -12.62 6.70 -6.88
N LEU A 192 -11.42 6.52 -7.43
CA LEU A 192 -10.79 5.20 -7.56
C LEU A 192 -10.67 4.51 -6.18
N MET A 193 -10.15 5.21 -5.18
CA MET A 193 -9.98 4.67 -3.83
C MET A 193 -11.30 4.26 -3.17
N LYS A 194 -12.39 4.98 -3.44
CA LYS A 194 -13.72 4.73 -2.85
C LYS A 194 -14.58 3.77 -3.68
N HIS A 195 -14.20 3.51 -4.93
CA HIS A 195 -15.03 2.77 -5.88
C HIS A 195 -15.41 1.39 -5.33
N ARG A 196 -16.66 0.99 -5.55
CA ARG A 196 -17.21 -0.27 -4.98
C ARG A 196 -16.42 -1.51 -5.39
N ASP A 197 -15.88 -1.51 -6.62
CA ASP A 197 -15.16 -2.64 -7.20
C ASP A 197 -13.69 -2.73 -6.73
N VAL A 198 -13.16 -1.69 -6.08
CA VAL A 198 -11.84 -1.71 -5.44
C VAL A 198 -11.95 -2.39 -4.07
N ALA A 199 -11.03 -3.32 -3.83
CA ALA A 199 -11.00 -4.14 -2.62
C ALA A 199 -9.94 -3.66 -1.62
N VAL A 200 -8.81 -3.15 -2.09
CA VAL A 200 -7.70 -2.69 -1.24
C VAL A 200 -6.93 -1.55 -1.88
N ILE A 201 -6.39 -0.65 -1.06
CA ILE A 201 -5.60 0.49 -1.50
C ILE A 201 -4.12 0.30 -1.11
N LEU A 202 -3.20 0.48 -2.06
CA LEU A 202 -1.78 0.66 -1.79
C LEU A 202 -1.41 2.13 -1.95
N ALA A 203 -1.36 2.87 -0.82
CA ALA A 203 -1.13 4.30 -0.81
C ALA A 203 0.33 4.63 -0.51
N THR A 204 1.11 4.92 -1.55
CA THR A 204 2.51 5.38 -1.42
C THR A 204 2.59 6.83 -1.85
N GLY A 205 2.60 7.74 -0.88
CA GLY A 205 2.66 9.18 -1.11
C GLY A 205 2.64 9.94 0.21
N GLY A 206 2.40 11.25 0.14
CA GLY A 206 2.39 12.11 1.32
C GLY A 206 1.25 11.80 2.30
N MET A 207 1.38 12.30 3.53
CA MET A 207 0.44 12.04 4.63
C MET A 207 -1.02 12.37 4.33
N GLY A 208 -1.28 13.42 3.56
CA GLY A 208 -2.65 13.79 3.17
C GLY A 208 -3.33 12.70 2.34
N LEU A 209 -2.61 12.14 1.36
CA LEU A 209 -3.09 11.02 0.53
C LEU A 209 -3.27 9.75 1.35
N VAL A 210 -2.30 9.42 2.22
CA VAL A 210 -2.38 8.22 3.06
C VAL A 210 -3.59 8.29 3.99
N ARG A 211 -3.83 9.46 4.61
CA ARG A 211 -5.03 9.69 5.42
C ARG A 211 -6.30 9.50 4.59
N ALA A 212 -6.36 10.05 3.37
CA ALA A 212 -7.49 9.86 2.47
C ALA A 212 -7.75 8.39 2.13
N ALA A 213 -6.69 7.58 1.95
CA ALA A 213 -6.79 6.15 1.72
C ALA A 213 -7.39 5.40 2.92
N TYR A 214 -6.93 5.68 4.15
CA TYR A 214 -7.52 5.09 5.37
C TYR A 214 -8.95 5.57 5.66
N SER A 215 -9.33 6.74 5.14
CA SER A 215 -10.70 7.26 5.23
C SER A 215 -11.61 6.84 4.07
N ALA A 216 -11.14 6.03 3.12
CA ALA A 216 -11.91 5.64 1.93
C ALA A 216 -12.98 4.57 2.20
N GLY A 217 -13.08 4.04 3.42
CA GLY A 217 -13.99 2.93 3.75
C GLY A 217 -13.53 1.58 3.19
N LYS A 218 -12.25 1.45 2.84
CA LYS A 218 -11.61 0.25 2.28
C LYS A 218 -10.36 -0.10 3.08
N PRO A 219 -9.97 -1.39 3.16
CA PRO A 219 -8.64 -1.77 3.62
C PRO A 219 -7.55 -1.01 2.85
N ALA A 220 -6.58 -0.45 3.58
CA ALA A 220 -5.51 0.33 3.00
C ALA A 220 -4.16 -0.04 3.62
N TYR A 221 -3.14 -0.17 2.77
CA TYR A 221 -1.75 -0.20 3.16
C TYR A 221 -1.11 1.13 2.78
N GLY A 222 -1.01 2.00 3.78
CA GLY A 222 -0.32 3.28 3.70
C GLY A 222 1.16 3.20 4.09
N VAL A 223 1.84 4.32 3.87
CA VAL A 223 3.21 4.59 4.33
C VAL A 223 3.22 5.83 5.23
N GLY A 224 4.37 6.17 5.81
CA GLY A 224 4.60 7.42 6.53
C GLY A 224 5.81 8.20 5.97
N PRO A 225 6.02 9.44 6.41
CA PRO A 225 7.24 10.20 6.10
C PRO A 225 8.45 9.57 6.79
N GLY A 226 9.64 9.86 6.27
CA GLY A 226 10.88 9.34 6.84
C GLY A 226 11.83 10.44 7.27
N ASN A 227 12.11 10.54 8.57
CA ASN A 227 13.17 11.37 9.12
C ASN A 227 14.21 10.48 9.81
N ALA A 228 14.91 9.65 9.03
CA ALA A 228 15.76 8.59 9.56
C ALA A 228 17.06 9.11 10.20
N PRO A 229 17.28 8.94 11.52
CA PRO A 229 18.58 9.19 12.12
C PRO A 229 19.54 8.00 11.90
N ALA A 230 20.81 8.30 11.70
CA ALA A 230 21.92 7.34 11.70
C ALA A 230 22.78 7.58 12.95
N PHE A 231 22.80 6.63 13.88
CA PHE A 231 23.66 6.72 15.06
C PHE A 231 25.00 6.03 14.81
N ILE A 232 26.11 6.74 15.01
CA ILE A 232 27.47 6.19 14.95
C ILE A 232 27.99 6.12 16.38
N GLU A 233 28.02 4.88 16.90
CA GLU A 233 28.44 4.58 18.26
C GLU A 233 29.97 4.41 18.34
N ARG A 234 30.58 4.67 19.51
CA ARG A 234 32.05 4.69 19.69
C ARG A 234 32.81 3.42 19.25
N THR A 235 32.15 2.26 19.12
CA THR A 235 32.78 1.02 18.64
C THR A 235 32.63 0.79 17.13
N ALA A 236 31.97 1.70 16.42
CA ALA A 236 31.73 1.60 14.99
C ALA A 236 33.02 1.56 14.18
N ASP A 237 32.95 0.89 13.03
CA ASP A 237 33.90 1.10 11.95
C ASP A 237 33.60 2.45 11.30
N VAL A 238 34.38 3.49 11.65
CA VAL A 238 34.11 4.87 11.22
C VAL A 238 34.12 5.00 9.69
N ALA A 239 35.15 4.50 9.02
CA ALA A 239 35.28 4.58 7.57
C ALA A 239 34.10 3.91 6.84
N LYS A 240 33.67 2.73 7.32
CA LYS A 240 32.49 2.06 6.78
C LYS A 240 31.21 2.82 7.09
N ALA A 241 31.02 3.29 8.32
CA ALA A 241 29.81 3.99 8.75
C ALA A 241 29.56 5.25 7.92
N VAL A 242 30.60 6.08 7.74
CA VAL A 242 30.53 7.27 6.88
C VAL A 242 30.20 6.90 5.44
N ARG A 243 30.86 5.87 4.89
CA ARG A 243 30.62 5.41 3.52
C ARG A 243 29.18 4.97 3.32
N ASP A 244 28.64 4.22 4.27
CA ASP A 244 27.28 3.73 4.22
C ASP A 244 26.27 4.89 4.26
N ILE A 245 26.44 5.82 5.20
CA ILE A 245 25.54 6.97 5.37
C ILE A 245 25.59 7.88 4.14
N ILE A 246 26.77 8.22 3.62
CA ILE A 246 26.86 9.06 2.42
C ILE A 246 26.27 8.31 1.22
N THR A 247 26.55 7.01 1.06
CA THR A 247 25.95 6.19 -0.02
C THR A 247 24.44 6.19 0.05
N GLY A 248 23.86 5.95 1.24
CA GLY A 248 22.42 5.99 1.46
C GLY A 248 21.81 7.36 1.19
N LYS A 249 22.47 8.42 1.68
CA LYS A 249 22.01 9.80 1.53
C LYS A 249 22.06 10.33 0.11
N THR A 250 23.11 9.99 -0.63
CA THR A 250 23.34 10.53 -1.98
C THR A 250 22.64 9.72 -3.07
N PHE A 251 22.18 8.51 -2.76
CA PHE A 251 21.46 7.67 -3.70
C PHE A 251 20.18 8.35 -4.20
N ASP A 252 20.11 8.55 -5.51
CA ASP A 252 19.06 9.26 -6.22
C ASP A 252 18.82 10.68 -5.65
N ASN A 253 19.90 11.34 -5.20
CA ASN A 253 19.88 12.60 -4.46
C ASN A 253 19.00 12.57 -3.20
N GLY A 254 18.91 11.43 -2.52
CA GLY A 254 18.26 11.32 -1.22
C GLY A 254 16.73 11.37 -1.26
N VAL A 255 16.11 11.11 -2.42
CA VAL A 255 14.63 11.14 -2.57
C VAL A 255 13.90 9.93 -1.99
N LEU A 256 14.63 8.92 -1.51
CA LEU A 256 14.04 7.80 -0.78
C LEU A 256 13.76 8.24 0.66
N CYS A 257 12.53 8.00 1.13
CA CYS A 257 12.08 8.33 2.49
C CYS A 257 12.89 7.64 3.58
N SER A 258 13.45 6.46 3.31
CA SER A 258 14.33 5.76 4.25
C SER A 258 15.75 6.29 4.30
N SER A 259 16.11 7.28 3.47
CA SER A 259 17.45 7.87 3.48
C SER A 259 17.73 8.60 4.78
N GLU A 260 19.01 8.56 5.17
CA GLU A 260 19.49 9.25 6.34
C GLU A 260 19.14 10.74 6.25
N ASN A 261 18.63 11.30 7.33
CA ASN A 261 18.34 12.74 7.43
C ASN A 261 19.20 13.41 8.49
N SER A 262 19.69 12.64 9.45
CA SER A 262 20.51 13.11 10.55
C SER A 262 21.60 12.10 10.86
N VAL A 263 22.78 12.59 11.24
CA VAL A 263 23.86 11.80 11.83
C VAL A 263 23.97 12.19 13.30
N VAL A 264 23.93 11.21 14.18
CA VAL A 264 24.12 11.36 15.62
C VAL A 264 25.40 10.60 15.96
N VAL A 265 26.38 11.26 16.56
CA VAL A 265 27.71 10.69 16.78
C VAL A 265 28.09 10.76 18.24
N ASP A 266 28.61 9.66 18.75
CA ASP A 266 29.19 9.57 20.09
C ASP A 266 30.44 10.47 20.22
N GLU A 267 30.46 11.33 21.22
CA GLU A 267 31.48 12.39 21.42
C GLU A 267 32.92 11.89 21.32
N PRO A 268 33.32 10.72 21.87
CA PRO A 268 34.70 10.24 21.80
C PRO A 268 35.26 10.04 20.39
N ILE A 269 34.41 9.83 19.39
CA ILE A 269 34.81 9.60 17.99
C ILE A 269 34.37 10.73 17.05
N ALA A 270 33.75 11.80 17.57
CA ALA A 270 33.12 12.83 16.75
C ALA A 270 34.07 13.50 15.76
N GLU A 271 35.30 13.81 16.17
CA GLU A 271 36.31 14.43 15.31
C GLU A 271 36.87 13.46 14.24
N GLU A 272 37.02 12.17 14.58
CA GLU A 272 37.41 11.14 13.62
C GLU A 272 36.34 10.99 12.53
N VAL A 273 35.07 10.88 12.95
CA VAL A 273 33.94 10.76 12.03
C VAL A 273 33.80 12.03 11.17
N ARG A 274 33.93 13.23 11.76
CA ARG A 274 33.88 14.50 11.01
C ARG A 274 34.95 14.55 9.91
N ARG A 275 36.20 14.18 10.24
CA ARG A 275 37.30 14.11 9.26
C ARG A 275 37.01 13.12 8.14
N GLU A 276 36.47 11.96 8.49
CA GLU A 276 36.12 10.92 7.51
C GLU A 276 34.97 11.37 6.58
N PHE A 277 33.96 12.08 7.10
CA PHE A 277 32.92 12.70 6.28
C PHE A 277 33.52 13.69 5.27
N GLY A 278 34.44 14.55 5.72
CA GLY A 278 35.16 15.48 4.84
C GLY A 278 35.95 14.75 3.75
N ALA A 279 36.70 13.70 4.11
CA ALA A 279 37.46 12.87 3.17
C ALA A 279 36.58 12.18 2.11
N GLN A 280 35.33 11.89 2.44
CA GLN A 280 34.37 11.25 1.53
C GLN A 280 33.43 12.24 0.80
N GLY A 281 33.73 13.54 0.85
CA GLY A 281 33.08 14.58 0.05
C GLY A 281 31.90 15.29 0.72
N ALA A 282 31.84 15.28 2.05
CA ALA A 282 30.88 16.08 2.80
C ALA A 282 31.38 17.51 3.03
N TYR A 283 30.50 18.49 2.91
CA TYR A 283 30.78 19.89 3.23
C TYR A 283 30.01 20.29 4.51
N PHE A 284 30.74 20.62 5.57
CA PHE A 284 30.16 21.06 6.83
C PHE A 284 29.87 22.56 6.80
N LEU A 285 28.60 22.90 7.04
CA LEU A 285 28.12 24.27 7.02
C LEU A 285 28.49 25.01 8.31
N ASN A 286 28.78 26.30 8.18
CA ASN A 286 28.86 27.23 9.31
C ASN A 286 27.46 27.77 9.69
N ALA A 287 27.38 28.59 10.75
CA ALA A 287 26.12 29.10 11.28
C ALA A 287 25.32 29.95 10.26
N ASP A 288 25.99 30.82 9.50
CA ASP A 288 25.36 31.69 8.51
C ASP A 288 24.85 30.88 7.31
N GLU A 289 25.62 29.87 6.88
CA GLU A 289 25.23 28.94 5.83
C GLU A 289 24.03 28.07 6.23
N ILE A 290 23.95 27.65 7.50
CA ILE A 290 22.80 26.91 8.04
C ILE A 290 21.54 27.77 8.01
N ASP A 291 21.62 29.03 8.42
CA ASP A 291 20.49 29.96 8.41
C ASP A 291 20.02 30.25 6.97
N ALA A 292 20.95 30.55 6.06
CA ALA A 292 20.67 30.78 4.64
C ALA A 292 19.99 29.55 3.99
N LEU A 293 20.55 28.36 4.20
CA LEU A 293 19.97 27.12 3.69
C LEU A 293 18.61 26.83 4.33
N GLY A 294 18.45 27.05 5.64
CA GLY A 294 17.20 26.86 6.35
C GLY A 294 16.07 27.71 5.76
N LYS A 295 16.33 29.01 5.49
CA LYS A 295 15.38 29.95 4.88
C LYS A 295 14.98 29.57 3.46
N LEU A 296 15.93 29.06 2.66
CA LEU A 296 15.68 28.65 1.29
C LEU A 296 14.95 27.31 1.19
N PHE A 297 15.38 26.34 2.00
CA PHE A 297 15.03 24.93 1.83
C PHE A 297 13.74 24.55 2.55
N VAL A 298 13.40 25.21 3.66
CA VAL A 298 12.26 24.84 4.50
C VAL A 298 11.11 25.83 4.29
N THR A 299 9.95 25.33 3.87
CA THR A 299 8.76 26.15 3.67
C THR A 299 8.15 26.62 4.99
N PRO A 300 7.25 27.63 4.99
CA PRO A 300 6.52 28.05 6.19
C PRO A 300 5.74 26.90 6.86
N GLN A 301 5.29 25.92 6.09
CA GLN A 301 4.60 24.71 6.57
C GLN A 301 5.56 23.67 7.16
N ARG A 302 6.86 23.98 7.25
CA ARG A 302 7.93 23.10 7.77
C ARG A 302 8.08 21.81 6.96
N LEU A 303 7.98 21.95 5.64
CA LEU A 303 8.23 20.88 4.68
C LEU A 303 9.43 21.26 3.79
N PRO A 304 10.08 20.28 3.14
CA PRO A 304 11.05 20.57 2.09
C PRO A 304 10.43 21.41 0.98
N ASN A 305 11.19 22.37 0.47
CA ASN A 305 10.85 23.10 -0.72
C ASN A 305 10.83 22.13 -1.92
N PRO A 306 9.66 21.90 -2.57
CA PRO A 306 9.55 20.92 -3.66
C PRO A 306 10.47 21.20 -4.86
N ALA A 307 10.89 22.45 -5.06
CA ALA A 307 11.81 22.83 -6.13
C ALA A 307 13.26 22.33 -5.90
N LEU A 308 13.61 22.00 -4.65
CA LEU A 308 14.94 21.56 -4.25
C LEU A 308 15.00 20.06 -3.91
N VAL A 309 13.86 19.39 -3.83
CA VAL A 309 13.77 17.93 -3.65
C VAL A 309 14.50 17.21 -4.80
N GLY A 310 15.33 16.23 -4.45
CA GLY A 310 16.06 15.42 -5.41
C GLY A 310 17.09 16.16 -6.27
N LYS A 311 17.47 17.38 -5.90
CA LYS A 311 18.58 18.12 -6.53
C LYS A 311 19.92 17.74 -5.89
N SER A 312 21.00 17.90 -6.63
CA SER A 312 22.34 17.62 -6.14
C SER A 312 22.75 18.60 -5.03
N ALA A 313 23.72 18.19 -4.19
CA ALA A 313 24.26 19.06 -3.15
C ALA A 313 24.86 20.35 -3.73
N SER A 314 25.58 20.25 -4.85
CA SER A 314 26.14 21.41 -5.55
C SER A 314 25.07 22.38 -6.05
N TYR A 315 23.97 21.88 -6.63
CA TYR A 315 22.87 22.75 -7.08
C TYR A 315 22.23 23.49 -5.91
N ILE A 316 22.00 22.79 -4.79
CA ILE A 316 21.42 23.39 -3.58
C ILE A 316 22.38 24.43 -2.98
N ALA A 317 23.67 24.11 -2.92
CA ALA A 317 24.70 25.02 -2.43
C ALA A 317 24.76 26.31 -3.25
N GLU A 318 24.76 26.20 -4.58
CA GLU A 318 24.71 27.36 -5.48
C GLU A 318 23.47 28.22 -5.24
N LYS A 319 22.28 27.60 -5.14
CA LYS A 319 21.03 28.33 -4.89
C LYS A 319 20.97 28.99 -3.51
N ALA A 320 21.64 28.42 -2.52
CA ALA A 320 21.77 28.98 -1.18
C ALA A 320 22.95 29.96 -1.02
N GLY A 321 23.75 30.19 -2.07
CA GLY A 321 24.92 31.07 -2.02
C GLY A 321 26.06 30.53 -1.13
N LEU A 322 26.16 29.21 -0.98
CA LEU A 322 27.17 28.56 -0.14
C LEU A 322 28.49 28.39 -0.89
N ALA A 323 29.62 28.46 -0.17
CA ALA A 323 30.95 28.29 -0.74
C ALA A 323 31.39 26.81 -0.84
N ALA A 324 30.43 25.91 -1.09
CA ALA A 324 30.70 24.47 -1.14
C ALA A 324 31.61 24.12 -2.34
N PRO A 325 32.71 23.38 -2.15
CA PRO A 325 33.62 23.02 -3.24
C PRO A 325 32.96 22.19 -4.35
N PRO A 326 33.44 22.26 -5.60
CA PRO A 326 33.05 21.34 -6.66
C PRO A 326 33.24 19.87 -6.23
N GLY A 327 32.30 19.01 -6.60
CA GLY A 327 32.32 17.61 -6.21
C GLY A 327 31.76 17.32 -4.80
N THR A 328 31.28 18.34 -4.07
CA THR A 328 30.53 18.14 -2.83
C THR A 328 29.37 17.17 -3.04
N ARG A 329 29.37 16.08 -2.28
CA ARG A 329 28.38 15.01 -2.38
C ARG A 329 27.18 15.24 -1.45
N VAL A 330 27.43 15.81 -0.27
CA VAL A 330 26.42 16.03 0.78
C VAL A 330 26.74 17.28 1.58
N LEU A 331 25.71 18.05 1.92
CA LEU A 331 25.81 19.19 2.85
C LEU A 331 25.50 18.72 4.27
N VAL A 332 26.29 19.12 5.26
CA VAL A 332 26.14 18.69 6.65
C VAL A 332 25.95 19.90 7.56
N ALA A 333 24.82 19.97 8.25
CA ALA A 333 24.43 21.07 9.13
C ALA A 333 24.54 20.65 10.61
N PRO A 334 25.58 21.07 11.35
CA PRO A 334 25.62 20.94 12.81
C PRO A 334 24.44 21.68 13.47
N LEU A 335 23.64 20.97 14.26
CA LEU A 335 22.48 21.54 14.95
C LEU A 335 22.55 21.25 16.46
N SER A 336 22.06 22.18 17.29
CA SER A 336 22.00 22.00 18.75
C SER A 336 20.71 21.32 19.23
N GLY A 337 19.69 21.18 18.37
CA GLY A 337 18.43 20.53 18.74
C GLY A 337 17.57 20.12 17.55
N VAL A 338 16.37 19.62 17.86
CA VAL A 338 15.38 19.12 16.90
C VAL A 338 14.09 19.89 17.11
N GLY A 339 13.41 20.28 16.04
CA GLY A 339 12.11 20.94 16.11
C GLY A 339 12.00 22.20 15.27
N ARG A 340 11.02 23.05 15.61
CA ARG A 340 10.66 24.24 14.83
C ARG A 340 11.77 25.30 14.78
N ASP A 341 12.56 25.39 15.85
CA ASP A 341 13.68 26.32 15.96
C ASP A 341 14.92 25.83 15.20
N TYR A 342 14.88 24.59 14.70
CA TYR A 342 15.94 23.94 13.93
C TYR A 342 15.38 23.48 12.58
N PRO A 343 15.19 24.39 11.60
CA PRO A 343 14.45 24.09 10.36
C PRO A 343 14.99 22.86 9.61
N LEU A 344 16.32 22.68 9.57
CA LEU A 344 16.95 21.57 8.86
C LEU A 344 16.82 20.21 9.59
N SER A 345 16.19 20.15 10.76
CA SER A 345 15.96 18.90 11.51
C SER A 345 14.80 18.04 10.97
N ILE A 346 14.08 18.52 9.94
CA ILE A 346 13.01 17.78 9.24
C ILE A 346 13.55 16.68 8.30
N GLU A 347 12.64 15.87 7.75
CA GLU A 347 12.88 15.12 6.51
C GLU A 347 13.21 16.09 5.37
N LYS A 348 14.28 15.84 4.60
CA LYS A 348 14.81 16.78 3.60
C LYS A 348 14.68 16.31 2.15
N LEU A 349 14.61 15.00 1.87
CA LEU A 349 14.53 14.43 0.51
C LEU A 349 15.54 15.02 -0.51
N ALA A 350 16.71 15.39 -0.01
CA ALA A 350 17.83 16.02 -0.73
C ALA A 350 19.13 15.64 0.00
N PRO A 351 20.31 15.71 -0.62
CA PRO A 351 21.61 15.34 -0.03
C PRO A 351 22.09 16.35 1.02
N ILE A 352 21.33 16.48 2.09
CA ILE A 352 21.57 17.33 3.26
C ILE A 352 21.39 16.45 4.51
N LEU A 353 22.34 16.50 5.43
CA LEU A 353 22.31 15.81 6.73
C LEU A 353 22.34 16.82 7.86
N SER A 354 21.51 16.63 8.88
CA SER A 354 21.74 17.26 10.18
C SER A 354 22.85 16.51 10.93
N TRP A 355 23.62 17.20 11.76
CA TRP A 355 24.71 16.61 12.53
C TRP A 355 24.57 16.94 14.01
N TYR A 356 24.69 15.92 14.85
CA TYR A 356 24.58 16.00 16.29
C TYR A 356 25.71 15.22 16.96
N VAL A 357 26.33 15.83 17.97
CA VAL A 357 27.27 15.16 18.88
C VAL A 357 26.57 14.91 20.20
N VAL A 358 26.71 13.72 20.76
CA VAL A 358 26.07 13.27 22.01
C VAL A 358 27.10 12.60 22.91
N LYS A 359 26.95 12.69 24.23
CA LYS A 359 27.95 12.21 25.21
C LYS A 359 28.13 10.70 25.20
N ASP A 360 27.03 9.97 25.01
CA ASP A 360 26.99 8.52 25.01
C ASP A 360 25.80 7.97 24.20
N TRP A 361 25.71 6.64 24.14
CA TRP A 361 24.62 5.95 23.44
C TRP A 361 23.23 6.21 24.06
N ARG A 362 23.12 6.59 25.33
CA ARG A 362 21.84 6.89 25.98
C ARG A 362 21.31 8.25 25.51
N GLU A 363 22.18 9.26 25.48
CA GLU A 363 21.83 10.54 24.89
C GLU A 363 21.59 10.41 23.39
N GLY A 364 22.40 9.60 22.68
CA GLY A 364 22.16 9.24 21.29
C GLY A 364 20.80 8.59 21.06
N CYS A 365 20.38 7.70 21.98
CA CYS A 365 19.07 7.09 21.95
C CYS A 365 17.95 8.13 22.04
N GLU A 366 18.03 9.06 22.99
CA GLU A 366 17.05 10.13 23.16
C GLU A 366 17.01 11.09 21.97
N ARG A 367 18.18 11.49 21.45
CA ARG A 367 18.26 12.34 20.25
C ARG A 367 17.61 11.69 19.04
N CYS A 368 17.86 10.40 18.80
CA CYS A 368 17.20 9.67 17.72
C CYS A 368 15.66 9.60 17.92
N ILE A 369 15.17 9.44 19.15
CA ILE A 369 13.73 9.46 19.44
C ILE A 369 13.13 10.84 19.13
N GLN A 370 13.81 11.92 19.50
CA GLN A 370 13.38 13.29 19.18
C GLN A 370 13.26 13.50 17.67
N ILE A 371 14.25 13.06 16.89
CA ILE A 371 14.26 13.13 15.43
C ILE A 371 13.08 12.33 14.85
N LEU A 372 12.89 11.09 15.29
CA LEU A 372 11.80 10.23 14.81
C LEU A 372 10.42 10.83 15.15
N ARG A 373 10.24 11.38 16.35
CA ARG A 373 9.01 12.10 16.73
C ARG A 373 8.75 13.33 15.86
N TYR A 374 9.80 13.93 15.30
CA TYR A 374 9.72 15.04 14.37
C TYR A 374 9.70 14.58 12.89
N GLY A 375 8.80 13.65 12.56
CA GLY A 375 8.49 13.29 11.17
C GLY A 375 9.09 11.98 10.63
N GLY A 376 9.43 11.02 11.50
CA GLY A 376 9.96 9.70 11.10
C GLY A 376 9.41 8.49 11.85
N MET A 377 8.38 8.68 12.70
CA MET A 377 7.82 7.62 13.53
C MET A 377 7.38 6.39 12.73
N GLY A 378 7.86 5.22 13.14
CA GLY A 378 7.57 3.93 12.55
C GLY A 378 8.35 3.62 11.27
N HIS A 379 9.09 4.56 10.69
CA HIS A 379 9.72 4.35 9.38
C HIS A 379 11.06 3.60 9.47
N THR A 380 12.17 4.34 9.50
CA THR A 380 13.53 3.78 9.42
C THR A 380 14.48 4.54 10.35
N MET A 381 15.49 3.84 10.86
CA MET A 381 16.72 4.44 11.33
C MET A 381 17.91 3.51 11.05
N SER A 382 19.14 4.00 11.22
CA SER A 382 20.33 3.14 11.21
C SER A 382 21.18 3.32 12.46
N ILE A 383 21.91 2.25 12.80
CA ILE A 383 22.95 2.25 13.83
C ILE A 383 24.21 1.60 13.27
N HIS A 384 25.34 2.26 13.48
CA HIS A 384 26.67 1.74 13.21
C HIS A 384 27.35 1.50 14.54
N SER A 385 27.64 0.23 14.85
CA SER A 385 28.23 -0.20 16.12
C SER A 385 28.75 -1.64 16.00
N ARG A 386 29.75 -2.00 16.82
CA ARG A 386 30.18 -3.39 17.05
C ARG A 386 29.73 -3.91 18.42
N ASN A 387 28.88 -3.16 19.12
CA ASN A 387 28.38 -3.49 20.45
C ASN A 387 26.93 -3.99 20.36
N ASP A 388 26.77 -5.32 20.42
CA ASP A 388 25.46 -5.98 20.29
C ASP A 388 24.46 -5.56 21.37
N ALA A 389 24.94 -5.26 22.59
CA ALA A 389 24.06 -4.81 23.67
C ALA A 389 23.46 -3.43 23.36
N VAL A 390 24.25 -2.50 22.82
CA VAL A 390 23.76 -1.17 22.42
C VAL A 390 22.84 -1.28 21.20
N ILE A 391 23.18 -2.14 20.24
CA ILE A 391 22.33 -2.41 19.07
C ILE A 391 20.95 -2.92 19.52
N LEU A 392 20.92 -3.90 20.44
CA LEU A 392 19.67 -4.44 20.97
C LEU A 392 18.86 -3.40 21.75
N GLU A 393 19.51 -2.59 22.59
CA GLU A 393 18.86 -1.48 23.30
C GLU A 393 18.21 -0.47 22.34
N PHE A 394 18.86 -0.18 21.21
CA PHE A 394 18.26 0.62 20.15
C PHE A 394 17.07 -0.10 19.51
N GLY A 395 17.18 -1.40 19.24
CA GLY A 395 16.08 -2.23 18.76
C GLY A 395 14.83 -2.18 19.66
N LEU A 396 15.03 -2.29 20.97
CA LEU A 396 13.94 -2.35 21.96
C LEU A 396 13.24 -1.00 22.19
N LYS A 397 13.97 0.12 22.08
CA LYS A 397 13.47 1.45 22.49
C LYS A 397 12.99 2.33 21.35
N LYS A 398 13.45 2.11 20.12
CA LYS A 398 13.25 3.07 19.02
C LYS A 398 11.89 2.88 18.36
N PRO A 399 11.11 3.95 18.14
CA PRO A 399 9.84 3.88 17.43
C PRO A 399 10.09 3.85 15.91
N ALA A 400 10.82 2.86 15.41
CA ALA A 400 11.09 2.64 13.99
C ALA A 400 11.07 1.13 13.70
N PHE A 401 10.49 0.73 12.56
CA PHE A 401 10.29 -0.69 12.25
C PHE A 401 11.36 -1.28 11.32
N ARG A 402 12.15 -0.44 10.62
CA ARG A 402 13.43 -0.85 10.03
C ARG A 402 14.57 -0.18 10.78
N ILE A 403 15.29 -0.95 11.60
CA ILE A 403 16.51 -0.50 12.26
C ILE A 403 17.68 -1.18 11.55
N CYS A 404 18.31 -0.45 10.63
CA CYS A 404 19.40 -0.95 9.80
C CYS A 404 20.71 -0.94 10.61
N VAL A 405 21.34 -2.11 10.77
CA VAL A 405 22.60 -2.24 11.51
C VAL A 405 23.76 -2.33 10.53
N ASN A 406 24.74 -1.44 10.65
CA ASN A 406 25.98 -1.45 9.86
C ASN A 406 25.77 -1.52 8.33
N THR A 407 24.76 -0.82 7.80
CA THR A 407 24.41 -0.81 6.37
C THR A 407 23.72 0.51 6.01
N PRO A 408 23.77 1.00 4.75
CA PRO A 408 23.06 2.20 4.34
C PRO A 408 21.56 2.07 4.63
N ALA A 409 20.94 3.03 5.31
CA ALA A 409 19.53 2.97 5.68
C ALA A 409 18.64 2.84 4.43
N THR A 410 18.92 3.62 3.38
CA THR A 410 18.23 3.61 2.09
C THR A 410 18.14 2.21 1.48
N HIS A 411 19.26 1.51 1.39
CA HIS A 411 19.35 0.20 0.72
C HIS A 411 18.92 -0.92 1.66
N GLY A 412 19.25 -0.79 2.94
CA GLY A 412 18.94 -1.79 3.95
C GLY A 412 17.44 -1.87 4.22
N SER A 413 16.74 -0.74 4.31
CA SER A 413 15.32 -0.71 4.64
C SER A 413 14.44 -1.32 3.56
N ILE A 414 14.85 -1.21 2.29
CA ILE A 414 14.10 -1.76 1.16
C ILE A 414 14.40 -3.24 0.92
N GLY A 415 15.31 -3.86 1.68
CA GLY A 415 15.69 -5.28 1.50
C GLY A 415 16.69 -5.53 0.37
N LEU A 416 17.48 -4.52 -0.03
CA LEU A 416 18.55 -4.69 -1.01
C LEU A 416 19.84 -5.21 -0.35
N THR A 417 20.25 -4.59 0.77
CA THR A 417 21.49 -4.96 1.50
C THR A 417 21.22 -5.68 2.83
N THR A 418 19.97 -6.03 3.12
CA THR A 418 19.57 -6.76 4.33
C THR A 418 18.68 -7.96 3.97
N GLY A 419 18.33 -8.77 4.98
CA GLY A 419 17.37 -9.87 4.86
C GLY A 419 15.90 -9.45 4.94
N LEU A 420 15.56 -8.15 4.92
CA LEU A 420 14.17 -7.69 4.86
C LEU A 420 13.54 -8.03 3.51
N ASP A 421 12.21 -8.21 3.50
CA ASP A 421 11.43 -8.40 2.26
C ASP A 421 11.69 -7.23 1.28
N PRO A 422 12.09 -7.49 0.01
CA PRO A 422 12.28 -6.45 -0.99
C PRO A 422 11.01 -5.64 -1.29
N ALA A 423 11.01 -4.33 -1.03
CA ALA A 423 9.81 -3.51 -1.23
C ALA A 423 10.10 -2.03 -1.55
N MET A 424 9.18 -1.43 -2.31
CA MET A 424 9.09 0.03 -2.54
C MET A 424 7.89 0.67 -1.80
N THR A 425 7.26 -0.06 -0.88
CA THR A 425 6.18 0.42 -0.01
C THR A 425 6.45 -0.08 1.40
N LEU A 426 6.76 0.85 2.29
CA LEU A 426 7.28 0.58 3.63
C LEU A 426 6.25 1.05 4.67
N GLY A 427 5.49 0.12 5.25
CA GLY A 427 4.44 0.45 6.22
C GLY A 427 5.04 0.93 7.55
N CYS A 428 4.52 2.00 8.15
CA CYS A 428 5.07 2.59 9.39
C CYS A 428 4.37 2.12 10.67
N GLY A 429 3.60 1.03 10.61
CA GLY A 429 2.86 0.45 11.74
C GLY A 429 1.98 1.45 12.49
N GLY A 430 1.54 1.06 13.69
CA GLY A 430 0.65 1.90 14.52
C GLY A 430 1.23 3.29 14.84
N TRP A 431 2.55 3.40 14.96
CA TRP A 431 3.24 4.69 15.18
C TRP A 431 3.04 5.69 14.03
N GLY A 432 3.05 5.21 12.79
CA GLY A 432 2.79 6.03 11.60
C GLY A 432 1.32 6.08 11.18
N GLY A 433 0.40 5.54 11.98
CA GLY A 433 -1.01 5.41 11.60
C GLY A 433 -1.21 4.45 10.42
N ASN A 434 -0.42 3.38 10.35
CA ASN A 434 -0.52 2.36 9.31
C ASN A 434 -0.90 0.99 9.87
N ILE A 435 -1.57 0.19 9.06
CA ILE A 435 -2.07 -1.14 9.47
C ILE A 435 -0.95 -2.16 9.71
N THR A 436 0.20 -1.98 9.06
CA THR A 436 1.37 -2.86 9.21
C THR A 436 2.68 -2.05 9.25
N SER A 437 3.67 -2.62 9.92
CA SER A 437 5.08 -2.19 9.91
C SER A 437 5.90 -2.82 8.78
N ASP A 438 5.32 -3.76 8.05
CA ASP A 438 6.07 -4.62 7.13
C ASP A 438 6.49 -3.90 5.86
N ASN A 439 7.54 -4.44 5.24
CA ASN A 439 7.79 -4.23 3.83
C ASN A 439 6.69 -4.97 3.06
N ILE A 440 5.86 -4.22 2.32
CA ILE A 440 4.70 -4.80 1.66
C ILE A 440 5.15 -5.82 0.60
N SER A 441 4.34 -6.86 0.40
CA SER A 441 4.65 -8.03 -0.44
C SER A 441 3.35 -8.72 -0.87
N PRO A 442 3.37 -9.73 -1.76
CA PRO A 442 2.15 -10.41 -2.19
C PRO A 442 1.30 -10.96 -1.03
N ARG A 443 1.92 -11.29 0.11
CA ARG A 443 1.22 -11.79 1.31
C ARG A 443 0.17 -10.81 1.83
N HIS A 444 0.41 -9.51 1.66
CA HIS A 444 -0.49 -8.44 2.08
C HIS A 444 -1.69 -8.27 1.15
N LEU A 445 -1.59 -8.82 -0.06
CA LEU A 445 -2.63 -8.78 -1.09
C LEU A 445 -3.39 -10.10 -1.19
N LEU A 446 -3.22 -10.97 -0.19
CA LEU A 446 -3.93 -12.23 -0.04
C LEU A 446 -4.71 -12.25 1.27
N ASN A 447 -5.93 -12.75 1.22
CA ASN A 447 -6.63 -13.29 2.37
C ASN A 447 -6.25 -14.77 2.54
N ILE A 448 -6.25 -15.24 3.78
CA ILE A 448 -6.01 -16.66 4.11
C ILE A 448 -7.29 -17.29 4.65
N LYS A 449 -7.93 -18.10 3.80
CA LYS A 449 -9.07 -18.93 4.17
C LYS A 449 -8.56 -20.17 4.92
N ARG A 450 -9.14 -20.47 6.08
CA ARG A 450 -8.72 -21.58 6.92
C ARG A 450 -9.81 -22.64 6.99
N LEU A 451 -9.50 -23.84 6.51
CA LEU A 451 -10.29 -25.04 6.82
C LEU A 451 -9.74 -25.59 8.14
N ALA A 452 -10.50 -25.43 9.23
CA ALA A 452 -10.14 -25.90 10.55
C ALA A 452 -11.01 -27.11 10.91
N TYR A 453 -10.38 -28.26 11.13
CA TYR A 453 -11.08 -29.49 11.50
C TYR A 453 -11.24 -29.60 13.01
N GLU A 454 -12.23 -30.38 13.45
CA GLU A 454 -12.47 -30.61 14.87
C GLU A 454 -11.25 -31.25 15.56
N VAL A 455 -10.81 -30.57 16.63
CA VAL A 455 -9.74 -31.05 17.52
C VAL A 455 -10.27 -31.38 18.92
N ARG A 456 -11.41 -30.82 19.31
CA ARG A 456 -12.10 -31.02 20.60
C ARG A 456 -13.61 -30.82 20.39
N PRO A 457 -14.48 -31.68 20.95
CA PRO A 457 -15.93 -31.53 20.85
C PRO A 457 -16.43 -30.32 21.66
N ALA A 458 -17.58 -29.75 21.24
CA ALA A 458 -18.24 -28.69 21.99
C ALA A 458 -18.74 -29.20 23.35
N PRO A 459 -18.62 -28.41 24.44
CA PRO A 459 -19.12 -28.82 25.75
C PRO A 459 -20.64 -29.01 25.73
N ALA A 460 -21.12 -30.07 26.38
CA ALA A 460 -22.55 -30.29 26.58
C ALA A 460 -23.16 -29.17 27.45
N VAL A 461 -24.39 -28.76 27.13
CA VAL A 461 -25.12 -27.70 27.84
C VAL A 461 -25.14 -27.99 29.34
N GLY A 462 -24.69 -27.03 30.15
CA GLY A 462 -24.65 -27.15 31.61
C GLY A 462 -23.27 -27.51 32.22
N ARG A 463 -22.23 -27.76 31.41
CA ARG A 463 -20.85 -27.85 31.91
C ARG A 463 -20.09 -26.54 31.68
N VAL A 464 -19.55 -25.97 32.76
CA VAL A 464 -18.61 -24.85 32.72
C VAL A 464 -17.32 -25.32 32.04
N PHE A 465 -16.60 -24.42 31.34
CA PHE A 465 -15.24 -24.65 30.88
C PHE A 465 -14.35 -25.02 32.07
N SER A 466 -14.19 -26.31 32.36
CA SER A 466 -13.10 -26.81 33.19
C SER A 466 -11.96 -27.16 32.24
N ASP A 467 -10.87 -26.39 32.27
CA ASP A 467 -9.63 -26.84 31.65
C ASP A 467 -9.29 -28.21 32.26
N PRO A 468 -9.15 -29.29 31.47
CA PRO A 468 -8.69 -30.53 32.02
C PRO A 468 -7.26 -30.30 32.53
N PRO A 469 -6.90 -30.77 33.74
CA PRO A 469 -5.49 -30.94 34.07
C PRO A 469 -4.88 -31.84 32.99
N GLU A 470 -3.72 -31.46 32.45
CA GLU A 470 -2.99 -32.12 31.36
C GLU A 470 -3.32 -33.61 31.22
N SER A 471 -4.37 -33.92 30.48
CA SER A 471 -4.79 -35.28 30.19
C SER A 471 -5.02 -35.34 28.71
N ARG A 472 -4.15 -36.10 28.05
CA ARG A 472 -4.39 -36.63 26.72
C ARG A 472 -5.71 -37.39 26.78
N VAL A 473 -6.82 -36.72 26.45
CA VAL A 473 -8.11 -37.41 26.30
C VAL A 473 -7.92 -38.39 25.14
N PRO A 474 -8.17 -39.71 25.34
CA PRO A 474 -8.01 -40.69 24.28
C PRO A 474 -8.94 -40.34 23.12
N MET A 475 -8.40 -40.28 21.90
CA MET A 475 -9.22 -40.23 20.70
C MET A 475 -10.19 -41.41 20.69
N ASP A 476 -11.43 -41.15 20.27
CA ASP A 476 -12.37 -42.17 19.83
C ASP A 476 -11.69 -43.05 18.75
N PRO A 477 -11.64 -44.39 18.91
CA PRO A 477 -11.04 -45.29 17.92
C PRO A 477 -11.66 -45.18 16.52
N ALA A 478 -12.90 -44.71 16.39
CA ALA A 478 -13.53 -44.45 15.09
C ALA A 478 -12.92 -43.24 14.35
N TYR A 479 -12.18 -42.38 15.06
CA TYR A 479 -11.42 -41.24 14.53
C TYR A 479 -9.90 -41.41 14.65
N ALA A 480 -9.42 -42.54 15.17
CA ALA A 480 -8.02 -42.86 15.33
C ALA A 480 -7.40 -43.47 14.06
N GLY A 481 -7.36 -42.68 12.99
CA GLY A 481 -6.39 -42.87 11.91
C GLY A 481 -5.47 -41.66 11.84
N PRO A 482 -4.17 -41.81 11.52
CA PRO A 482 -3.34 -40.70 11.06
C PRO A 482 -3.79 -40.34 9.64
N GLY A 483 -5.03 -39.83 9.53
CA GLY A 483 -5.55 -39.32 8.27
C GLY A 483 -4.84 -38.02 7.97
N LYS A 484 -3.79 -38.07 7.14
CA LYS A 484 -3.19 -36.86 6.53
C LYS A 484 -4.31 -35.95 6.07
N LEU A 485 -4.22 -34.63 6.34
CA LEU A 485 -5.21 -33.67 5.84
C LEU A 485 -5.47 -33.96 4.34
N PRO A 486 -6.73 -33.93 3.89
CA PRO A 486 -7.11 -34.46 2.58
C PRO A 486 -6.21 -33.88 1.49
N ARG A 487 -5.52 -34.76 0.74
CA ARG A 487 -4.58 -34.36 -0.31
C ARG A 487 -5.28 -33.44 -1.30
N ARG A 488 -4.54 -32.52 -1.93
CA ARG A 488 -5.06 -31.71 -3.04
C ARG A 488 -5.77 -32.66 -4.01
N PRO A 489 -7.05 -32.45 -4.34
CA PRO A 489 -7.73 -33.28 -5.32
C PRO A 489 -6.91 -33.31 -6.61
N ALA A 490 -6.73 -34.49 -7.21
CA ALA A 490 -6.21 -34.56 -8.56
C ALA A 490 -7.13 -33.72 -9.46
N ARG A 491 -6.56 -32.87 -10.31
CA ARG A 491 -7.35 -32.10 -11.29
C ARG A 491 -8.15 -33.12 -12.10
N PRO A 492 -9.50 -33.08 -12.09
CA PRO A 492 -10.28 -33.97 -12.95
C PRO A 492 -9.81 -33.75 -14.39
N ALA A 493 -9.59 -34.83 -15.14
CA ALA A 493 -9.56 -34.70 -16.59
C ALA A 493 -10.89 -34.04 -17.00
N PRO A 494 -10.90 -33.15 -18.00
CA PRO A 494 -12.15 -32.61 -18.50
C PRO A 494 -12.92 -33.74 -19.17
N GLU A 495 -13.73 -34.45 -18.39
CA GLU A 495 -14.81 -35.25 -18.93
C GLU A 495 -15.83 -34.25 -19.44
N GLY A 496 -15.77 -34.00 -20.76
CA GLY A 496 -16.80 -33.24 -21.45
C GLY A 496 -18.15 -33.84 -21.11
N ILE A 497 -19.06 -33.02 -20.59
CA ILE A 497 -20.45 -33.43 -20.42
C ILE A 497 -21.00 -33.57 -21.84
N PRO A 498 -21.54 -34.74 -22.24
CA PRO A 498 -22.23 -34.89 -23.51
C PRO A 498 -23.30 -33.80 -23.62
N ALA A 499 -23.42 -33.14 -24.77
CA ALA A 499 -24.32 -31.99 -24.95
C ALA A 499 -25.77 -32.30 -24.51
N GLU A 500 -26.20 -33.54 -24.71
CA GLU A 500 -27.50 -34.06 -24.28
C GLU A 500 -27.63 -34.14 -22.75
N ALA A 501 -26.60 -34.61 -22.04
CA ALA A 501 -26.59 -34.66 -20.58
C ALA A 501 -26.51 -33.25 -19.95
N LEU A 502 -25.88 -32.30 -20.67
CA LEU A 502 -25.86 -30.90 -20.26
C LEU A 502 -27.22 -30.24 -20.46
N ALA A 503 -27.88 -30.47 -21.60
CA ALA A 503 -29.22 -29.98 -21.88
C ALA A 503 -30.24 -30.47 -20.85
N VAL A 504 -30.24 -31.77 -20.54
CA VAL A 504 -31.13 -32.36 -19.53
C VAL A 504 -30.88 -31.77 -18.13
N ARG A 505 -29.61 -31.55 -17.75
CA ARG A 505 -29.28 -30.91 -16.47
C ARG A 505 -29.69 -29.44 -16.42
N ILE A 506 -29.58 -28.72 -17.54
CA ILE A 506 -30.04 -27.34 -17.67
C ILE A 506 -31.56 -27.29 -17.53
N ASP A 507 -32.29 -28.17 -18.23
CA ASP A 507 -33.76 -28.22 -18.18
C ASP A 507 -34.27 -28.62 -16.79
N GLN A 508 -33.64 -29.60 -16.13
CA GLN A 508 -33.96 -29.98 -14.76
C GLN A 508 -33.66 -28.85 -13.76
N PHE A 509 -32.54 -28.14 -13.94
CA PHE A 509 -32.18 -27.00 -13.10
C PHE A 509 -33.15 -25.83 -13.29
N LEU A 510 -33.50 -25.50 -14.53
CA LEU A 510 -34.47 -24.46 -14.87
C LEU A 510 -35.87 -24.81 -14.35
N ALA A 511 -36.31 -26.06 -14.48
CA ALA A 511 -37.57 -26.55 -13.93
C ALA A 511 -37.59 -26.48 -12.38
N SER A 512 -36.48 -26.83 -11.71
CA SER A 512 -36.35 -26.73 -10.24
C SER A 512 -36.39 -25.28 -9.72
N ARG A 513 -36.15 -24.31 -10.61
CA ARG A 513 -36.20 -22.86 -10.35
C ARG A 513 -37.50 -22.22 -10.85
N GLY A 514 -38.45 -23.02 -11.36
CA GLY A 514 -39.75 -22.54 -11.83
C GLY A 514 -39.75 -21.90 -13.21
N PHE A 515 -38.71 -22.08 -14.02
CA PHE A 515 -38.69 -21.62 -15.40
C PHE A 515 -39.36 -22.65 -16.32
N ALA A 516 -40.55 -22.32 -16.82
CA ALA A 516 -41.17 -22.99 -17.97
C ALA A 516 -41.06 -22.09 -19.21
N GLN A 517 -40.96 -22.71 -20.39
CA GLN A 517 -40.91 -22.02 -21.68
C GLN A 517 -42.17 -21.15 -21.88
N ALA A 518 -41.99 -19.87 -22.18
CA ALA A 518 -43.10 -18.90 -22.26
C ALA A 518 -43.92 -19.04 -23.56
N PRO A 519 -45.26 -18.98 -23.52
CA PRO A 519 -46.08 -18.72 -24.71
C PRO A 519 -46.04 -17.23 -25.09
N THR A 520 -46.21 -16.96 -26.39
CA THR A 520 -46.25 -15.62 -27.02
C THR A 520 -47.36 -14.72 -26.47
N PRO A 521 -47.14 -13.39 -26.35
CA PRO A 521 -48.10 -12.48 -25.73
C PRO A 521 -49.10 -11.89 -26.73
N ASP A 522 -50.34 -11.70 -26.28
CA ASP A 522 -51.30 -10.73 -26.82
C ASP A 522 -52.20 -10.20 -25.67
N PRO A 523 -52.94 -9.10 -25.83
CA PRO A 523 -52.69 -7.85 -25.12
C PRO A 523 -53.58 -7.64 -23.88
N ALA A 524 -53.12 -6.72 -23.02
CA ALA A 524 -53.64 -6.45 -21.69
C ALA A 524 -55.08 -5.93 -21.63
N ALA A 525 -55.77 -6.29 -20.54
CA ALA A 525 -56.87 -5.55 -19.93
C ALA A 525 -56.82 -5.72 -18.39
N PRO A 526 -57.37 -4.75 -17.62
CA PRO A 526 -56.71 -4.22 -16.42
C PRO A 526 -57.10 -4.93 -15.12
N SER A 527 -56.23 -4.80 -14.10
CA SER A 527 -56.55 -5.18 -12.72
C SER A 527 -56.98 -3.94 -11.91
N PRO A 528 -57.91 -4.10 -10.94
CA PRO A 528 -58.71 -3.01 -10.40
C PRO A 528 -57.98 -2.19 -9.32
N ALA A 529 -58.50 -0.98 -9.11
CA ALA A 529 -58.12 -0.07 -8.04
C ALA A 529 -58.61 -0.55 -6.67
N ALA A 530 -57.81 -0.27 -5.63
CA ALA A 530 -58.28 -0.11 -4.26
C ALA A 530 -57.48 1.01 -3.58
N GLU A 531 -58.18 2.05 -3.16
CA GLU A 531 -57.70 3.18 -2.36
C GLU A 531 -57.63 2.82 -0.86
N SER A 532 -56.68 3.44 -0.15
CA SER A 532 -56.88 4.20 1.11
C SER A 532 -55.56 4.32 1.88
N GLY A 533 -55.25 5.53 2.36
CA GLY A 533 -54.14 5.78 3.28
C GLY A 533 -53.49 7.14 3.05
N GLY A 534 -53.68 8.06 4.00
CA GLY A 534 -53.02 9.37 4.03
C GLY A 534 -51.51 9.27 4.21
N THR A 535 -50.81 10.37 3.96
CA THR A 535 -49.35 10.47 4.10
C THR A 535 -48.93 10.26 5.55
N ALA A 536 -47.89 9.46 5.79
CA ALA A 536 -47.38 9.21 7.13
C ALA A 536 -46.43 10.35 7.55
N ASP A 537 -46.51 10.81 8.80
CA ASP A 537 -45.60 11.83 9.33
C ASP A 537 -44.22 11.24 9.69
N PHE A 538 -44.15 9.94 10.01
CA PHE A 538 -42.94 9.22 10.39
C PHE A 538 -42.95 7.77 9.89
N VAL A 539 -41.80 7.25 9.45
CA VAL A 539 -41.64 5.87 8.97
C VAL A 539 -40.37 5.22 9.53
N CYS A 540 -40.53 4.10 10.23
CA CYS A 540 -39.44 3.27 10.76
C CYS A 540 -39.26 1.95 10.00
N GLU A 541 -38.21 1.20 10.32
CA GLU A 541 -37.86 -0.05 9.63
C GLU A 541 -38.97 -1.11 9.75
N GLU A 542 -39.64 -1.18 10.92
CA GLU A 542 -40.74 -2.10 11.19
C GLU A 542 -41.94 -1.85 10.25
N ASP A 543 -42.24 -0.57 9.96
CA ASP A 543 -43.33 -0.18 9.06
C ASP A 543 -43.06 -0.65 7.63
N VAL A 544 -41.80 -0.57 7.19
CA VAL A 544 -41.36 -1.05 5.86
C VAL A 544 -41.44 -2.57 5.78
N ARG A 545 -41.02 -3.30 6.83
CA ARG A 545 -41.14 -4.76 6.89
C ARG A 545 -42.60 -5.22 6.89
N SER A 546 -43.47 -4.53 7.64
CA SER A 546 -44.90 -4.81 7.67
C SER A 546 -45.58 -4.54 6.32
N ALA A 547 -45.21 -3.44 5.65
CA ALA A 547 -45.70 -3.11 4.31
C ALA A 547 -45.28 -4.16 3.27
N LEU A 548 -44.03 -4.64 3.34
CA LEU A 548 -43.53 -5.72 2.48
C LEU A 548 -44.27 -7.04 2.71
N ALA A 549 -44.47 -7.43 3.97
CA ALA A 549 -45.20 -8.65 4.31
C ALA A 549 -46.67 -8.59 3.84
N ALA A 550 -47.28 -7.40 3.86
CA ALA A 550 -48.65 -7.18 3.42
C ALA A 550 -48.79 -6.86 1.91
N GLY A 551 -47.70 -6.78 1.15
CA GLY A 551 -47.72 -6.39 -0.27
C GLY A 551 -48.20 -4.95 -0.53
N ARG A 552 -48.13 -4.06 0.47
CA ARG A 552 -48.61 -2.67 0.40
C ARG A 552 -47.48 -1.69 0.14
N LYS A 553 -47.82 -0.52 -0.40
CA LYS A 553 -46.90 0.61 -0.58
C LYS A 553 -47.13 1.67 0.50
N LEU A 554 -46.07 2.40 0.87
CA LEU A 554 -46.11 3.48 1.85
C LEU A 554 -46.03 4.83 1.15
N ARG A 555 -47.00 5.72 1.39
CA ARG A 555 -46.98 7.09 0.85
C ARG A 555 -46.17 8.02 1.75
N ILE A 556 -45.17 8.68 1.18
CA ILE A 556 -44.29 9.64 1.88
C ILE A 556 -44.24 10.97 1.13
N ASP A 557 -44.07 12.08 1.85
CA ASP A 557 -43.84 13.41 1.30
C ASP A 557 -42.54 14.04 1.86
N GLU A 558 -42.29 15.31 1.56
CA GLU A 558 -41.10 16.04 2.01
C GLU A 558 -41.08 16.30 3.53
N ARG A 559 -42.23 16.17 4.21
CA ARG A 559 -42.37 16.33 5.66
C ARG A 559 -42.30 15.01 6.41
N THR A 560 -42.48 13.88 5.72
CA THR A 560 -42.32 12.55 6.31
C THR A 560 -40.89 12.31 6.79
N ILE A 561 -40.74 12.08 8.10
CA ILE A 561 -39.46 11.71 8.69
C ILE A 561 -39.25 10.19 8.51
N VAL A 562 -38.31 9.82 7.64
CA VAL A 562 -37.94 8.42 7.39
C VAL A 562 -36.60 8.12 8.05
N THR A 563 -36.57 7.15 8.96
CA THR A 563 -35.31 6.71 9.59
C THR A 563 -34.32 6.16 8.54
N PRO A 564 -33.00 6.27 8.73
CA PRO A 564 -32.01 5.80 7.75
C PRO A 564 -32.20 4.33 7.34
N ALA A 565 -32.43 3.44 8.31
CA ALA A 565 -32.68 2.02 8.05
C ALA A 565 -33.98 1.76 7.25
N ALA A 566 -35.04 2.52 7.52
CA ALA A 566 -36.28 2.44 6.75
C ALA A 566 -36.10 2.93 5.31
N ARG A 567 -35.29 3.99 5.10
CA ARG A 567 -34.97 4.53 3.78
C ARG A 567 -34.24 3.48 2.94
N ASP A 568 -33.17 2.91 3.47
CA ASP A 568 -32.36 1.90 2.79
C ASP A 568 -33.19 0.67 2.41
N LEU A 569 -33.99 0.15 3.35
CA LEU A 569 -34.82 -1.03 3.13
C LEU A 569 -35.98 -0.77 2.16
N GLY A 570 -36.62 0.40 2.26
CA GLY A 570 -37.79 0.76 1.46
C GLY A 570 -37.43 1.15 0.03
N GLU A 571 -36.29 1.80 -0.21
CA GLU A 571 -35.79 2.12 -1.56
C GLU A 571 -35.36 0.84 -2.30
N ALA A 572 -34.65 -0.06 -1.62
CA ALA A 572 -34.21 -1.35 -2.20
C ALA A 572 -35.38 -2.22 -2.70
N ASN A 573 -36.54 -2.14 -2.03
CA ASN A 573 -37.74 -2.92 -2.37
C ASN A 573 -38.84 -2.07 -3.04
N ARG A 574 -38.54 -0.83 -3.43
CA ARG A 574 -39.45 0.12 -4.09
C ARG A 574 -40.78 0.30 -3.36
N VAL A 575 -40.77 0.32 -2.03
CA VAL A 575 -41.97 0.33 -1.18
C VAL A 575 -42.61 1.72 -1.08
N PHE A 576 -41.82 2.78 -1.25
CA PHE A 576 -42.28 4.16 -1.14
C PHE A 576 -42.99 4.66 -2.41
N VAL A 577 -44.06 5.42 -2.21
CA VAL A 577 -44.78 6.17 -3.25
C VAL A 577 -44.75 7.64 -2.84
N GLN A 578 -44.12 8.48 -3.65
CA GLN A 578 -44.01 9.90 -3.36
C GLN A 578 -45.36 10.58 -3.61
N ALA A 579 -45.94 11.20 -2.59
CA ALA A 579 -47.16 11.98 -2.76
C ALA A 579 -46.81 13.27 -3.52
N GLY A 580 -47.41 13.47 -4.70
CA GLY A 580 -47.27 14.72 -5.46
C GLY A 580 -47.87 15.89 -4.67
N TRP A 581 -47.37 17.10 -4.95
CA TRP A 581 -47.78 18.34 -4.28
C TRP A 581 -49.32 18.49 -4.18
N PRO A 582 -49.87 18.77 -3.00
CA PRO A 582 -51.22 19.34 -2.93
C PRO A 582 -51.19 20.74 -3.57
N ARG A 583 -52.17 21.01 -4.44
CA ARG A 583 -52.39 22.37 -4.99
C ARG A 583 -52.88 23.33 -3.92
#